data_AF-A0A6A2WVL4-F1
#
_entry.id   AF-A0A6A2WVL4-F1
#
_cell.length_a   1.000
_cell.length_b   1.000
_cell.length_c   1.000
_cell.angle_alpha   90.00
_cell.angle_beta   90.00
_cell.angle_gamma   90.00
#
_symmetry.space_group_name_H-M   'P 1'
#
loop_
_entity.id
_entity.type
_entity.pdbx_description
1 polymer ?
#
loop_
_entity_poly.entity_id
_entity_poly.type
_entity_poly.pdbx_seq_one_letter_code
_entity_poly.pdbx_strand_id
1 'polypeptide(L)'
;MSRRMVGTMLVAVVVAGKGGDNGLRVKHWVTINEPLIMAKMGYALGIGPPGRCSDRNFCPNGNAATEPYIVSHNLLLAVHATAASLYKQNYQATQGGQIGISLVAQYVEPYPNTSLDMEAAMRAMDFELGWYREPLVRGEYSESMRILENTLGNALAKQPEKVWGKGREIAENLQRKEGIKSDTEDMETTLAYLRVLAFCLAAAISVSGGVAAAGAPLFPAMFVIGDSLVDNGNNNGLRSLAKSNYPPYGIDFHGGPTGRFCNGKTIIDFLGDLLGLPLLPAFTETFGGEVDIETGVNYASAAAGILEESGLNLGDRFSLTQQVENFKSTLDQLQNQMDQEMLNQHLRKSLLVTNIGSNDYINNYLMPSIYSSSSTYTPEAFANLLINKYAGQITELYKTGLRKFLLAGIGPLGCIPNQLAKGFAPPGKCITAVNDVVQVFNRRLKTLVDQLNANYTNNAIFVYGNTYGAFTDILSNPKTCGFQVMDRGCCGIGKNKGEITCLPFSIPCSNRDEYVFWDAYHPTQAFNQIIAQKAYSGPQSACYPINVKQMAQR
;
A
#
# COMPACT_ATOMS: atom_id res chain seq x y z
N MET A 1 -12.13 32.53 5.27
CA MET A 1 -10.80 32.90 5.80
C MET A 1 -10.02 31.63 6.08
N SER A 2 -8.80 31.58 5.55
CA SER A 2 -7.84 30.47 5.51
C SER A 2 -7.44 29.95 6.90
N ARG A 3 -7.42 28.63 7.10
CA ARG A 3 -6.34 27.95 7.85
C ARG A 3 -6.00 26.60 7.22
N ARG A 4 -4.74 26.50 6.82
CA ARG A 4 -4.03 25.33 6.31
C ARG A 4 -3.94 24.25 7.40
N MET A 5 -4.29 23.01 7.08
CA MET A 5 -3.86 21.84 7.85
C MET A 5 -2.58 21.29 7.19
N VAL A 6 -1.46 21.40 7.91
CA VAL A 6 -0.15 20.90 7.53
C VAL A 6 0.12 19.63 8.34
N GLY A 7 0.41 18.53 7.63
CA GLY A 7 1.37 17.50 8.05
C GLY A 7 0.91 16.46 9.08
N THR A 8 0.56 15.26 8.62
CA THR A 8 0.73 14.02 9.39
C THR A 8 1.95 13.31 8.81
N MET A 9 3.06 13.34 9.56
CA MET A 9 4.34 12.75 9.17
C MET A 9 4.49 11.42 9.90
N LEU A 10 4.22 10.30 9.20
CA LEU A 10 4.52 8.95 9.69
C LEU A 10 6.05 8.77 9.68
N VAL A 11 6.69 8.61 10.85
CA VAL A 11 8.09 8.17 10.96
C VAL A 11 8.11 6.71 11.40
N ALA A 12 8.92 5.92 10.70
CA ALA A 12 9.10 4.48 10.88
C ALA A 12 9.54 4.11 12.31
N VAL A 13 8.88 3.10 12.87
CA VAL A 13 9.33 2.41 14.10
C VAL A 13 10.41 1.42 13.69
N VAL A 14 11.68 1.78 13.90
CA VAL A 14 12.80 0.82 13.82
C VAL A 14 12.96 0.21 15.21
N VAL A 15 12.55 -1.05 15.37
CA VAL A 15 12.85 -1.86 16.55
C VAL A 15 14.36 -2.09 16.56
N ALA A 16 15.04 -1.60 17.59
CA ALA A 16 16.45 -1.87 17.81
C ALA A 16 16.65 -3.36 18.15
N GLY A 17 16.96 -4.16 17.13
CA GLY A 17 17.60 -5.46 17.32
C GLY A 17 19.00 -5.24 17.93
N LYS A 18 19.34 -6.02 18.95
CA LYS A 18 20.71 -6.09 19.46
C LYS A 18 21.65 -6.48 18.32
N GLY A 19 22.60 -5.60 18.00
CA GLY A 19 23.75 -5.89 17.15
C GLY A 19 23.47 -5.75 15.65
N GLY A 20 23.87 -4.61 15.09
CA GLY A 20 23.92 -4.40 13.65
C GLY A 20 24.16 -2.93 13.33
N ASP A 21 25.03 -2.65 12.35
CA ASP A 21 25.59 -1.36 11.90
C ASP A 21 24.62 -0.15 11.72
N ASN A 22 23.32 -0.31 11.93
CA ASN A 22 22.31 0.72 11.71
C ASN A 22 22.40 1.90 12.70
N GLY A 23 22.98 1.70 13.88
CA GLY A 23 23.17 2.77 14.89
C GLY A 23 24.13 3.89 14.46
N LEU A 24 25.01 3.63 13.48
CA LEU A 24 25.96 4.63 12.97
C LEU A 24 25.34 5.51 11.87
N ARG A 25 24.38 4.98 11.11
CA ARG A 25 23.75 5.64 9.94
C ARG A 25 22.51 6.47 10.31
N VAL A 26 21.74 6.07 11.33
CA VAL A 26 20.53 6.78 11.76
C VAL A 26 20.85 7.67 12.97
N LYS A 27 20.80 8.98 12.77
CA LYS A 27 21.12 9.98 13.80
C LYS A 27 19.93 10.45 14.62
N HIS A 28 18.69 10.20 14.20
CA HIS A 28 17.49 10.65 14.91
C HIS A 28 16.58 9.47 15.21
N TRP A 29 16.24 9.32 16.49
CA TRP A 29 15.46 8.20 17.01
C TRP A 29 14.21 8.72 17.70
N VAL A 30 13.10 8.02 17.49
CA VAL A 30 11.84 8.29 18.19
C VAL A 30 11.51 7.08 19.04
N THR A 31 11.31 7.27 20.34
CA THR A 31 10.99 6.16 21.26
C THR A 31 9.54 5.71 21.13
N ILE A 32 8.63 6.66 20.92
CA ILE A 32 7.18 6.44 20.86
C ILE A 32 6.60 7.38 19.82
N ASN A 33 5.80 6.83 18.90
CA ASN A 33 5.03 7.60 17.95
C ASN A 33 3.62 7.82 18.47
N GLU A 34 3.22 9.08 18.68
CA GLU A 34 1.83 9.48 18.95
C GLU A 34 1.22 8.81 20.20
N PRO A 35 1.81 9.02 21.39
CA PRO A 35 1.35 8.35 22.61
C PRO A 35 -0.10 8.68 22.98
N LEU A 36 -0.60 9.88 22.63
CA LEU A 36 -2.00 10.27 22.82
C LEU A 36 -2.95 9.35 22.08
N ILE A 37 -2.63 9.02 20.83
CA ILE A 37 -3.49 8.18 19.99
C ILE A 37 -3.51 6.76 20.53
N MET A 38 -2.35 6.24 20.98
CA MET A 38 -2.27 4.93 21.63
C MET A 38 -3.17 4.87 22.87
N ALA A 39 -3.12 5.89 23.74
CA ALA A 39 -3.93 5.94 24.95
C ALA A 39 -5.44 6.16 24.65
N LYS A 40 -5.77 7.10 23.77
CA LYS A 40 -7.15 7.47 23.43
C LYS A 40 -7.88 6.35 22.69
N MET A 41 -7.25 5.77 21.67
CA MET A 41 -7.86 4.68 20.88
C MET A 41 -7.93 3.37 21.66
N GLY A 42 -6.89 3.05 22.45
CA GLY A 42 -6.77 1.80 23.17
C GLY A 42 -7.57 1.72 24.48
N TYR A 43 -7.69 2.85 25.19
CA TYR A 43 -8.18 2.88 26.58
C TYR A 43 -9.31 3.88 26.85
N ALA A 44 -9.61 4.79 25.90
CA ALA A 44 -10.74 5.72 26.03
C ALA A 44 -11.91 5.33 25.12
N LEU A 45 -11.62 5.09 23.84
CA LEU A 45 -12.63 4.80 22.82
C LEU A 45 -12.77 3.30 22.53
N GLY A 46 -11.76 2.49 22.87
CA GLY A 46 -11.75 1.04 22.64
C GLY A 46 -11.74 0.62 21.15
N ILE A 47 -11.41 1.55 20.25
CA ILE A 47 -11.35 1.32 18.80
C ILE A 47 -10.03 0.65 18.39
N GLY A 48 -8.97 0.85 19.16
CA GLY A 48 -7.67 0.19 18.97
C GLY A 48 -7.37 -0.79 20.10
N PRO A 49 -6.41 -1.73 19.94
CA PRO A 49 -5.97 -2.61 21.02
C PRO A 49 -5.49 -1.81 22.25
N PRO A 50 -5.80 -2.24 23.48
CA PRO A 50 -6.48 -3.48 23.88
C PRO A 50 -8.02 -3.44 23.82
N GLY A 51 -8.63 -2.40 23.25
CA GLY A 51 -10.09 -2.33 23.09
C GLY A 51 -10.82 -2.06 24.40
N ARG A 52 -10.24 -1.22 25.27
CA ARG A 52 -10.79 -0.90 26.58
C ARG A 52 -11.48 0.46 26.56
N CYS A 53 -12.69 0.51 27.09
CA CYS A 53 -13.46 1.74 27.21
C CYS A 53 -14.55 1.60 28.29
N SER A 54 -15.22 2.69 28.62
CA SER A 54 -16.32 2.69 29.61
C SER A 54 -17.67 2.21 29.04
N ASP A 55 -17.84 2.23 27.71
CA ASP A 55 -19.06 1.73 27.08
C ASP A 55 -19.08 0.20 27.08
N ARG A 56 -20.04 -0.39 27.81
CA ARG A 56 -20.18 -1.84 27.96
C ARG A 56 -20.86 -2.52 26.77
N ASN A 57 -21.50 -1.74 25.89
CA ASN A 57 -22.02 -2.26 24.63
C ASN A 57 -20.90 -2.47 23.60
N PHE A 58 -19.80 -1.75 23.77
CA PHE A 58 -18.69 -1.73 22.81
C PHE A 58 -17.43 -2.42 23.34
N CYS A 59 -17.10 -2.26 24.63
CA CYS A 59 -15.91 -2.84 25.25
C CYS A 59 -16.26 -3.77 26.43
N PRO A 60 -15.66 -4.98 26.50
CA PRO A 60 -15.93 -5.92 27.57
C PRO A 60 -15.45 -5.41 28.94
N ASN A 61 -14.37 -4.61 28.97
CA ASN A 61 -13.79 -4.03 30.18
C ASN A 61 -13.12 -2.69 29.86
N GLY A 62 -12.85 -1.88 30.88
CA GLY A 62 -12.10 -0.62 30.72
C GLY A 62 -12.72 0.53 31.49
N ASN A 63 -11.93 1.58 31.72
CA ASN A 63 -12.41 2.82 32.34
C ASN A 63 -11.77 4.03 31.63
N ALA A 64 -12.53 4.62 30.72
CA ALA A 64 -12.11 5.77 29.92
C ALA A 64 -11.81 7.03 30.76
N ALA A 65 -12.28 7.09 32.00
CA ALA A 65 -11.99 8.21 32.91
C ALA A 65 -10.63 8.07 33.62
N THR A 66 -9.97 6.91 33.58
CA THR A 66 -8.72 6.67 34.35
C THR A 66 -7.63 6.00 33.52
N GLU A 67 -7.95 4.97 32.75
CA GLU A 67 -6.97 4.15 32.03
C GLU A 67 -6.16 4.91 30.97
N PRO A 68 -6.74 5.84 30.17
CA PRO A 68 -5.95 6.65 29.23
C PRO A 68 -4.86 7.45 29.93
N TYR A 69 -5.14 7.99 31.11
CA TYR A 69 -4.19 8.80 31.87
C TYR A 69 -3.06 7.94 32.46
N ILE A 70 -3.40 6.78 33.01
CA ILE A 70 -2.42 5.81 33.53
C ILE A 70 -1.47 5.33 32.44
N VAL A 71 -2.00 4.99 31.27
CA VAL A 71 -1.20 4.51 30.13
C VAL A 71 -0.30 5.63 29.61
N SER A 72 -0.85 6.82 29.45
CA SER A 72 -0.09 8.00 29.01
C SER A 72 1.07 8.34 29.95
N HIS A 73 0.86 8.24 31.26
CA HIS A 73 1.90 8.43 32.27
C HIS A 73 3.00 7.37 32.17
N ASN A 74 2.63 6.09 32.02
CA ASN A 74 3.58 4.99 31.86
C ASN A 74 4.39 5.09 30.55
N LEU A 75 3.77 5.51 29.45
CA LEU A 75 4.46 5.75 28.17
C LEU A 75 5.54 6.83 28.31
N LEU A 76 5.28 7.89 29.08
CA LEU A 76 6.27 8.94 29.33
C LEU A 76 7.40 8.47 30.26
N LEU A 77 7.06 7.93 31.43
CA LEU A 77 8.05 7.61 32.46
C LEU A 77 8.73 6.26 32.23
N ALA A 78 7.96 5.18 32.12
CA ALA A 78 8.52 3.84 32.04
C ALA A 78 9.18 3.57 30.68
N VAL A 79 8.63 4.14 29.60
CA VAL A 79 9.09 3.85 28.23
C VAL A 79 10.03 4.94 27.71
N HIS A 80 9.58 6.19 27.54
CA HIS A 80 10.42 7.24 26.96
C HIS A 80 11.60 7.63 27.86
N ALA A 81 11.37 7.94 29.13
CA ALA A 81 12.44 8.40 30.02
C ALA A 81 13.51 7.31 30.25
N THR A 82 13.10 6.05 30.44
CA THR A 82 14.03 4.91 30.56
C THR A 82 14.85 4.71 29.29
N ALA A 83 14.20 4.70 28.11
CA ALA A 83 14.89 4.52 26.84
C ALA A 83 15.86 5.68 26.53
N ALA A 84 15.44 6.92 26.79
CA ALA A 84 16.29 8.10 26.62
C ALA A 84 17.50 8.08 27.56
N SER A 85 17.30 7.69 28.82
CA SER A 85 18.40 7.54 29.80
C SER A 85 19.39 6.47 29.38
N LEU A 86 18.91 5.29 28.98
CA LEU A 86 19.75 4.18 28.50
C LEU A 86 20.55 4.57 27.25
N TYR A 87 19.90 5.26 26.31
CA TYR A 87 20.54 5.73 25.08
C TYR A 87 21.66 6.73 25.39
N LYS A 88 21.37 7.72 26.25
CA LYS A 88 22.32 8.75 26.66
C LYS A 88 23.54 8.17 27.38
N GLN A 89 23.35 7.16 28.22
CA GLN A 89 24.43 6.55 29.00
C GLN A 89 25.32 5.62 28.15
N ASN A 90 24.72 4.79 27.29
CA ASN A 90 25.45 3.67 26.68
C ASN A 90 25.77 3.86 25.19
N TYR A 91 25.07 4.74 24.48
CA TYR A 91 25.11 4.78 23.00
C TYR A 91 25.31 6.18 22.41
N GLN A 92 24.91 7.25 23.12
CA GLN A 92 24.97 8.61 22.57
C GLN A 92 26.40 9.09 22.31
N ALA A 93 27.36 8.73 23.17
CA ALA A 93 28.77 9.11 23.01
C ALA A 93 29.43 8.48 21.77
N THR A 94 29.00 7.28 21.37
CA THR A 94 29.57 6.54 20.23
C THR A 94 28.82 6.81 18.93
N GLN A 95 27.49 6.94 18.98
CA GLN A 95 26.65 7.11 17.80
C GLN A 95 26.41 8.57 17.41
N GLY A 96 26.50 9.52 18.36
CA GLY A 96 26.26 10.94 18.13
C GLY A 96 24.83 11.28 17.71
N GLY A 97 23.85 10.41 18.01
CA GLY A 97 22.45 10.60 17.65
C GLY A 97 21.63 11.35 18.71
N GLN A 98 20.42 11.75 18.31
CA GLN A 98 19.40 12.38 19.13
C GLN A 98 18.20 11.45 19.28
N ILE A 99 17.60 11.44 20.47
CA ILE A 99 16.43 10.63 20.79
C ILE A 99 15.29 11.54 21.26
N GLY A 100 14.07 11.30 20.76
CA GLY A 100 12.90 12.11 21.03
C GLY A 100 11.61 11.31 21.05
N ILE A 101 10.49 12.03 21.15
CA ILE A 101 9.14 11.50 21.06
C ILE A 101 8.38 12.24 19.96
N SER A 102 7.53 11.54 19.22
CA SER A 102 6.67 12.16 18.20
C SER A 102 5.29 12.38 18.80
N LEU A 103 4.84 13.64 18.81
CA LEU A 103 3.56 14.05 19.39
C LEU A 103 2.60 14.49 18.29
N VAL A 104 1.34 14.12 18.43
CA VAL A 104 0.22 14.60 17.62
C VAL A 104 -0.83 15.20 18.54
N ALA A 105 -1.40 16.33 18.13
CA ALA A 105 -2.44 17.01 18.85
C ALA A 105 -3.38 17.72 17.87
N GLN A 106 -4.65 17.81 18.24
CA GLN A 106 -5.60 18.68 17.55
C GLN A 106 -5.57 20.06 18.19
N TYR A 107 -5.35 21.09 17.37
CA TYR A 107 -5.30 22.47 17.86
C TYR A 107 -6.72 23.00 18.08
N VAL A 108 -6.98 23.57 19.26
CA VAL A 108 -8.29 24.11 19.65
C VAL A 108 -8.20 25.62 19.79
N GLU A 109 -9.13 26.33 19.16
CA GLU A 109 -9.27 27.79 19.28
C GLU A 109 -10.57 28.15 20.00
N PRO A 110 -10.55 29.19 20.87
CA PRO A 110 -11.76 29.69 21.50
C PRO A 110 -12.68 30.33 20.47
N TYR A 111 -13.98 30.01 20.52
CA TYR A 111 -15.00 30.69 19.74
C TYR A 111 -16.34 30.63 20.50
N PRO A 112 -16.85 31.77 21.03
CA PRO A 112 -16.34 33.15 20.97
C PRO A 112 -15.03 33.40 21.76
N ASN A 113 -14.43 34.60 21.63
CA ASN A 113 -13.22 34.98 22.39
C ASN A 113 -13.56 35.54 23.78
N THR A 114 -14.32 34.81 24.60
CA THR A 114 -14.52 35.18 26.01
C THR A 114 -13.40 34.60 26.88
N SER A 115 -13.22 35.14 28.10
CA SER A 115 -12.23 34.60 29.04
C SER A 115 -12.47 33.13 29.38
N LEU A 116 -13.74 32.72 29.50
CA LEU A 116 -14.13 31.33 29.78
C LEU A 116 -13.81 30.40 28.61
N ASP A 117 -14.03 30.85 27.38
CA ASP A 117 -13.70 30.08 26.17
C ASP A 117 -12.19 29.96 25.97
N MET A 118 -11.44 31.01 26.27
CA MET A 118 -9.97 30.99 26.25
C MET A 118 -9.43 29.99 27.27
N GLU A 119 -9.93 30.00 28.51
CA GLU A 119 -9.55 29.01 29.52
C GLU A 119 -9.96 27.58 29.13
N ALA A 120 -11.12 27.41 28.50
CA ALA A 120 -11.58 26.10 28.02
C ALA A 120 -10.69 25.57 26.87
N ALA A 121 -10.31 26.44 25.93
CA ALA A 121 -9.39 26.09 24.85
C ALA A 121 -7.98 25.75 25.38
N MET A 122 -7.48 26.51 26.37
CA MET A 122 -6.21 26.22 27.04
C MET A 122 -6.24 24.87 27.75
N ARG A 123 -7.31 24.57 28.51
CA ARG A 123 -7.49 23.26 29.13
C ARG A 123 -7.54 22.15 28.08
N ALA A 124 -8.29 22.33 26.99
CA ALA A 124 -8.35 21.34 25.91
C ALA A 124 -6.95 21.07 25.30
N MET A 125 -6.15 22.11 25.11
CA MET A 125 -4.75 21.97 24.66
C MET A 125 -3.85 21.28 25.70
N ASP A 126 -4.10 21.47 26.99
CA ASP A 126 -3.40 20.72 28.05
C ASP A 126 -3.70 19.21 27.95
N PHE A 127 -4.95 18.84 27.64
CA PHE A 127 -5.38 17.45 27.47
C PHE A 127 -4.89 16.81 26.17
N GLU A 128 -4.81 17.56 25.07
CA GLU A 128 -4.37 17.06 23.77
C GLU A 128 -2.84 17.04 23.62
N LEU A 129 -2.11 18.03 24.16
CA LEU A 129 -0.66 18.13 23.98
C LEU A 129 0.11 18.31 25.29
N GLY A 130 -0.45 19.07 26.23
CA GLY A 130 0.23 19.46 27.47
C GLY A 130 0.71 18.26 28.29
N TRP A 131 -0.07 17.17 28.32
CA TRP A 131 0.28 15.94 29.05
C TRP A 131 1.63 15.33 28.66
N TYR A 132 2.06 15.47 27.40
CA TYR A 132 3.32 14.89 26.92
C TYR A 132 4.41 15.93 26.73
N ARG A 133 4.04 17.15 26.36
CA ARG A 133 5.01 18.21 26.08
C ARG A 133 5.58 18.84 27.36
N GLU A 134 4.72 19.17 28.32
CA GLU A 134 5.14 19.97 29.49
C GLU A 134 6.17 19.24 30.36
N PRO A 135 6.04 17.92 30.66
CA PRO A 135 7.07 17.20 31.41
C PRO A 135 8.43 17.15 30.71
N LEU A 136 8.46 17.16 29.38
CA LEU A 136 9.70 17.10 28.61
C LEU A 136 10.40 18.45 28.51
N VAL A 137 9.64 19.54 28.53
CA VAL A 137 10.16 20.90 28.39
C VAL A 137 10.42 21.56 29.75
N ARG A 138 9.53 21.34 30.72
CA ARG A 138 9.53 22.01 32.03
C ARG A 138 9.82 21.08 33.20
N GLY A 139 9.80 19.77 33.00
CA GLY A 139 10.02 18.78 34.06
C GLY A 139 8.79 18.49 34.93
N GLU A 140 7.66 19.18 34.70
CA GLU A 140 6.42 19.04 35.46
C GLU A 140 5.20 19.03 34.53
N TYR A 141 4.09 18.45 34.98
CA TYR A 141 2.79 18.52 34.30
C TYR A 141 2.18 19.93 34.39
N SER A 142 1.30 20.30 33.45
CA SER A 142 0.52 21.54 33.52
C SER A 142 -0.40 21.57 34.74
N GLU A 143 -0.83 22.76 35.17
CA GLU A 143 -1.65 22.95 36.38
C GLU A 143 -2.94 22.11 36.34
N SER A 144 -3.67 22.14 35.22
CA SER A 144 -4.86 21.33 34.95
C SER A 144 -4.61 19.84 35.17
N MET A 145 -3.41 19.38 34.80
CA MET A 145 -3.01 17.98 34.80
C MET A 145 -2.46 17.54 36.16
N ARG A 146 -1.83 18.44 36.92
CA ARG A 146 -1.43 18.20 38.31
C ARG A 146 -2.64 18.04 39.23
N ILE A 147 -3.71 18.81 39.00
CA ILE A 147 -4.99 18.63 39.73
C ILE A 147 -5.57 17.25 39.44
N LEU A 148 -5.52 16.81 38.18
CA LEU A 148 -5.97 15.49 37.76
C LEU A 148 -5.08 14.36 38.32
N GLU A 149 -3.75 14.52 38.29
CA GLU A 149 -2.76 13.60 38.87
C GLU A 149 -3.00 13.40 40.37
N ASN A 150 -3.22 14.49 41.12
CA ASN A 150 -3.55 14.45 42.54
C ASN A 150 -4.90 13.75 42.80
N THR A 151 -5.89 13.93 41.91
CA THR A 151 -7.20 13.27 42.00
C THR A 151 -7.13 11.78 41.66
N LEU A 152 -6.31 11.42 40.68
CA LEU A 152 -5.99 10.06 40.28
C LEU A 152 -4.96 9.40 41.21
N GLY A 153 -4.45 10.13 42.22
CA GLY A 153 -3.39 9.72 43.13
C GLY A 153 -3.58 8.34 43.76
N ASN A 154 -4.81 7.90 44.05
CA ASN A 154 -5.04 6.54 44.57
C ASN A 154 -4.99 5.42 43.50
N ALA A 155 -5.15 5.75 42.21
CA ALA A 155 -5.03 4.82 41.08
C ALA A 155 -3.63 4.85 40.44
N LEU A 156 -2.91 5.98 40.55
CA LEU A 156 -1.52 6.16 40.09
C LEU A 156 -0.49 5.76 41.17
N ALA A 157 -0.82 5.83 42.47
CA ALA A 157 0.08 5.48 43.59
C ALA A 157 0.30 3.97 43.81
N LYS A 158 -0.05 3.10 42.86
CA LYS A 158 0.42 1.70 42.82
C LYS A 158 1.71 1.52 42.03
N GLN A 159 2.47 2.60 41.81
CA GLN A 159 3.91 2.50 41.54
C GLN A 159 4.66 3.44 42.48
N PRO A 160 5.74 2.97 43.13
CA PRO A 160 6.35 3.70 44.23
C PRO A 160 6.97 5.01 43.75
N GLU A 161 6.69 6.09 44.49
CA GLU A 161 7.50 7.30 44.58
C GLU A 161 8.96 6.93 44.85
N LYS A 162 9.72 6.62 43.80
CA LYS A 162 11.19 6.45 43.85
C LYS A 162 11.84 6.44 42.48
N VAL A 163 11.14 6.87 41.42
CA VAL A 163 11.72 6.93 40.06
C VAL A 163 12.55 8.19 39.84
N TRP A 164 12.32 9.27 40.60
CA TRP A 164 13.17 10.46 40.55
C TRP A 164 14.49 10.32 41.34
N GLY A 165 14.64 9.28 42.20
CA GLY A 165 15.80 9.11 43.09
C GLY A 165 16.63 7.83 42.91
N LYS A 166 16.12 6.78 42.24
CA LYS A 166 16.81 5.45 42.18
C LYS A 166 17.78 5.24 41.01
N GLY A 167 18.04 6.27 40.21
CA GLY A 167 19.15 6.23 39.24
C GLY A 167 20.53 6.11 39.89
N ARG A 168 20.66 6.42 41.18
CA ARG A 168 21.95 6.37 41.91
C ARG A 168 22.29 5.02 42.56
N GLU A 169 21.30 4.19 42.89
CA GLU A 169 21.55 2.99 43.73
C GLU A 169 21.75 1.70 42.90
N ILE A 170 21.30 1.70 41.64
CA ILE A 170 21.49 0.57 40.70
C ILE A 170 22.90 0.63 40.06
N ALA A 171 23.52 1.82 40.04
CA ALA A 171 24.89 2.01 39.56
C ALA A 171 25.95 1.51 40.57
N GLU A 172 25.67 1.50 41.88
CA GLU A 172 26.66 1.11 42.91
C GLU A 172 26.61 -0.38 43.29
N ASN A 173 25.55 -1.12 42.94
CA ASN A 173 25.45 -2.56 43.21
C ASN A 173 25.93 -3.47 42.07
N LEU A 174 26.34 -2.91 40.92
CA LEU A 174 26.96 -3.66 39.82
C LEU A 174 28.48 -3.45 39.70
N GLN A 175 29.10 -2.72 40.63
CA GLN A 175 30.55 -2.59 40.77
C GLN A 175 31.16 -3.42 41.92
N ARG A 176 30.40 -4.31 42.55
CA ARG A 176 30.92 -5.27 43.53
C ARG A 176 30.65 -6.71 43.13
N LYS A 177 31.37 -7.17 42.11
CA LYS A 177 31.81 -8.56 41.92
C LYS A 177 32.79 -8.61 40.75
N GLU A 178 33.99 -8.09 40.98
CA GLU A 178 35.17 -8.65 40.31
C GLU A 178 35.75 -9.74 41.20
N GLY A 179 36.21 -10.81 40.56
CA GLY A 179 37.13 -11.77 41.14
C GLY A 179 36.78 -13.22 40.83
N ILE A 180 37.33 -13.77 39.74
CA ILE A 180 38.29 -14.89 39.75
C ILE A 180 38.71 -15.21 38.30
N LYS A 181 39.98 -15.58 38.19
CA LYS A 181 40.84 -15.74 37.01
C LYS A 181 40.47 -16.91 36.10
N SER A 182 41.21 -16.95 34.98
CA SER A 182 41.37 -18.00 33.98
C SER A 182 41.17 -19.43 34.47
N ASP A 183 40.66 -20.30 33.59
CA ASP A 183 41.48 -21.33 32.94
C ASP A 183 40.77 -21.91 31.71
N THR A 184 41.60 -22.22 30.71
CA THR A 184 41.32 -22.97 29.49
C THR A 184 41.13 -24.44 29.80
N GLU A 185 40.06 -25.07 29.30
CA GLU A 185 40.07 -26.37 28.60
C GLU A 185 38.64 -26.83 28.24
N ASP A 186 38.56 -27.51 27.10
CA ASP A 186 37.48 -28.39 26.65
C ASP A 186 36.21 -27.78 26.01
N MET A 187 36.30 -27.44 24.72
CA MET A 187 35.13 -27.31 23.85
C MET A 187 35.41 -27.82 22.42
N GLU A 188 36.05 -28.98 22.29
CA GLU A 188 36.14 -29.71 21.01
C GLU A 188 35.09 -30.84 20.87
N THR A 189 34.42 -31.22 21.95
CA THR A 189 33.46 -32.35 21.96
C THR A 189 32.03 -31.97 21.53
N THR A 190 31.68 -30.67 21.53
CA THR A 190 30.33 -30.19 21.21
C THR A 190 30.12 -29.90 19.71
N LEU A 191 31.20 -29.66 18.95
CA LEU A 191 31.14 -29.32 17.52
C LEU A 191 31.07 -30.54 16.58
N ALA A 192 31.37 -31.75 17.09
CA ALA A 192 31.29 -32.98 16.31
C ALA A 192 29.84 -33.50 16.14
N TYR A 193 28.98 -33.31 17.15
CA TYR A 193 27.59 -33.78 17.11
C TYR A 193 26.68 -32.98 16.16
N LEU A 194 26.98 -31.69 15.94
CA LEU A 194 26.19 -30.82 15.05
C LEU A 194 26.47 -31.05 13.56
N ARG A 195 27.63 -31.60 13.19
CA ARG A 195 27.99 -31.87 11.78
C ARG A 195 27.39 -33.18 11.24
N VAL A 196 27.10 -34.16 12.11
CA VAL A 196 26.51 -35.46 11.70
C VAL A 196 24.98 -35.36 11.50
N LEU A 197 24.30 -34.49 12.25
CA LEU A 197 22.86 -34.23 12.09
C LEU A 197 22.53 -33.41 10.84
N ALA A 198 23.41 -32.49 10.42
CA ALA A 198 23.24 -31.71 9.20
C ALA A 198 23.39 -32.56 7.92
N PHE A 199 24.20 -33.63 7.96
CA PHE A 199 24.41 -34.52 6.82
C PHE A 199 23.25 -35.52 6.60
N CYS A 200 22.48 -35.84 7.65
CA CYS A 200 21.34 -36.76 7.55
C CYS A 200 20.05 -36.08 7.07
N LEU A 201 19.88 -34.77 7.29
CA LEU A 201 18.72 -34.03 6.76
C LEU A 201 18.86 -33.67 5.27
N ALA A 202 20.08 -33.58 4.75
CA ALA A 202 20.35 -33.26 3.35
C ALA A 202 20.13 -34.45 2.38
N ALA A 203 20.05 -35.69 2.89
CA ALA A 203 19.89 -36.91 2.10
C ALA A 203 18.44 -37.44 2.00
N ALA A 204 17.46 -36.76 2.62
CA ALA A 204 16.06 -37.21 2.64
C ALA A 204 15.09 -36.34 1.80
N ILE A 205 15.59 -35.31 1.11
CA ILE A 205 14.81 -34.52 0.14
C ILE A 205 15.36 -34.79 -1.26
N SER A 206 15.16 -36.03 -1.72
CA SER A 206 15.38 -36.44 -3.11
C SER A 206 14.20 -37.28 -3.56
N VAL A 207 13.00 -36.71 -3.42
CA VAL A 207 11.82 -37.21 -4.11
C VAL A 207 11.45 -36.16 -5.13
N SER A 208 11.74 -36.51 -6.38
CA SER A 208 11.36 -35.88 -7.63
C SER A 208 9.91 -35.38 -7.62
N GLY A 209 9.73 -34.10 -7.31
CA GLY A 209 8.61 -33.32 -7.81
C GLY A 209 8.92 -32.97 -9.26
N GLY A 210 8.42 -33.78 -10.20
CA GLY A 210 8.47 -33.44 -11.61
C GLY A 210 7.79 -32.09 -11.82
N VAL A 211 8.59 -31.05 -12.08
CA VAL A 211 8.10 -29.84 -12.71
C VAL A 211 7.58 -30.31 -14.07
N ALA A 212 6.26 -30.37 -14.22
CA ALA A 212 5.67 -30.57 -15.52
C ALA A 212 6.32 -29.54 -16.46
N ALA A 213 6.92 -30.00 -17.55
CA ALA A 213 7.50 -29.12 -18.54
C ALA A 213 6.39 -28.16 -19.01
N ALA A 214 6.40 -26.94 -18.45
CA ALA A 214 5.60 -25.86 -18.99
C ALA A 214 6.04 -25.72 -20.44
N GLY A 215 5.09 -25.79 -21.38
CA GLY A 215 5.38 -25.53 -22.78
C GLY A 215 6.13 -24.21 -22.93
N ALA A 216 6.92 -24.06 -23.99
CA ALA A 216 7.67 -22.82 -24.23
C ALA A 216 6.74 -21.58 -24.12
N PRO A 217 7.22 -20.47 -23.54
CA PRO A 217 6.41 -19.26 -23.35
C PRO A 217 5.78 -18.80 -24.67
N LEU A 218 4.53 -18.36 -24.62
CA LEU A 218 3.80 -17.86 -25.80
C LEU A 218 4.35 -16.52 -26.30
N PHE A 219 4.95 -15.74 -25.39
CA PHE A 219 5.69 -14.52 -25.66
C PHE A 219 7.02 -14.61 -24.94
N PRO A 220 8.12 -14.06 -25.49
CA PRO A 220 9.40 -14.03 -24.79
C PRO A 220 9.39 -13.10 -23.58
N ALA A 221 8.61 -12.00 -23.64
CA ALA A 221 8.46 -11.07 -22.53
C ALA A 221 7.07 -10.42 -22.50
N MET A 222 6.69 -9.94 -21.31
CA MET A 222 5.53 -9.09 -21.09
C MET A 222 5.91 -7.82 -20.34
N PHE A 223 5.67 -6.66 -20.95
CA PHE A 223 5.85 -5.35 -20.31
C PHE A 223 4.48 -4.78 -19.93
N VAL A 224 4.42 -4.09 -18.79
CA VAL A 224 3.14 -3.66 -18.21
C VAL A 224 3.19 -2.20 -17.81
N ILE A 225 2.25 -1.41 -18.29
CA ILE A 225 2.04 -0.01 -17.91
C ILE A 225 0.63 0.12 -17.36
N GLY A 226 0.45 0.83 -16.26
CA GLY A 226 -0.86 0.92 -15.66
C GLY A 226 -0.97 1.64 -14.34
N ASP A 227 -2.10 1.39 -13.68
CA ASP A 227 -2.42 1.90 -12.35
C ASP A 227 -2.40 0.80 -11.28
N SER A 228 -3.06 1.04 -10.15
CA SER A 228 -3.13 0.13 -9.01
C SER A 228 -3.74 -1.23 -9.33
N LEU A 229 -4.53 -1.36 -10.41
CA LEU A 229 -5.12 -2.64 -10.83
C LEU A 229 -4.06 -3.65 -11.29
N VAL A 230 -2.88 -3.17 -11.67
CA VAL A 230 -1.79 -3.98 -12.21
C VAL A 230 -0.43 -3.68 -11.57
N ASP A 231 -0.37 -2.80 -10.56
CA ASP A 231 0.84 -2.54 -9.77
C ASP A 231 1.22 -3.75 -8.92
N ASN A 232 2.50 -4.11 -8.93
CA ASN A 232 3.10 -5.20 -8.16
C ASN A 232 4.01 -4.73 -7.02
N GLY A 233 4.27 -3.42 -6.88
CA GLY A 233 5.12 -2.87 -5.82
C GLY A 233 5.84 -1.55 -6.15
N ASN A 234 5.62 -0.91 -7.30
CA ASN A 234 6.36 0.30 -7.70
C ASN A 234 6.12 1.48 -6.76
N ASN A 235 4.94 1.52 -6.11
CA ASN A 235 4.60 2.60 -5.17
C ASN A 235 5.25 2.46 -3.77
N ASN A 236 5.93 1.36 -3.47
CA ASN A 236 6.42 1.07 -2.12
C ASN A 236 7.44 2.12 -1.62
N GLY A 237 8.33 2.56 -2.50
CA GLY A 237 9.36 3.56 -2.21
C GLY A 237 8.90 5.03 -2.34
N LEU A 238 7.73 5.28 -2.92
CA LEU A 238 7.23 6.63 -3.19
C LEU A 238 6.62 7.29 -1.94
N ARG A 239 6.60 8.62 -1.85
CA ARG A 239 5.85 9.34 -0.79
C ARG A 239 4.38 9.44 -1.18
N SER A 240 3.68 8.31 -1.09
CA SER A 240 2.31 8.14 -1.55
C SER A 240 1.43 7.51 -0.46
N LEU A 241 0.15 7.91 -0.43
CA LEU A 241 -0.91 7.23 0.31
C LEU A 241 -1.43 6.00 -0.46
N ALA A 242 -1.19 5.93 -1.77
CA ALA A 242 -1.55 4.81 -2.61
C ALA A 242 -0.51 3.68 -2.46
N LYS A 243 -0.56 2.97 -1.32
CA LYS A 243 0.28 1.80 -1.01
C LYS A 243 -0.56 0.64 -0.49
N SER A 244 -0.08 -0.58 -0.77
CA SER A 244 -0.68 -1.85 -0.35
C SER A 244 0.39 -2.88 0.05
N ASN A 245 1.56 -2.41 0.49
CA ASN A 245 2.66 -3.23 1.01
C ASN A 245 2.51 -3.56 2.51
N TYR A 246 1.28 -3.77 2.96
CA TYR A 246 0.96 -4.10 4.34
C TYR A 246 -0.22 -5.09 4.42
N PRO A 247 -0.30 -5.92 5.47
CA PRO A 247 -1.45 -6.80 5.68
C PRO A 247 -2.76 -6.02 5.84
N PRO A 248 -3.90 -6.53 5.35
CA PRO A 248 -4.11 -7.87 4.80
C PRO A 248 -3.92 -7.98 3.27
N TYR A 249 -3.38 -6.97 2.58
CA TYR A 249 -3.04 -7.12 1.17
C TYR A 249 -2.04 -8.26 0.97
N GLY A 250 -2.18 -9.01 -0.13
CA GLY A 250 -1.34 -10.17 -0.41
C GLY A 250 -1.49 -11.34 0.56
N ILE A 251 -2.56 -11.41 1.37
CA ILE A 251 -2.82 -12.53 2.30
C ILE A 251 -2.85 -13.91 1.64
N ASP A 252 -3.28 -13.98 0.38
CA ASP A 252 -3.33 -15.20 -0.44
C ASP A 252 -2.14 -15.31 -1.41
N PHE A 253 -1.27 -14.30 -1.43
CA PHE A 253 -0.07 -14.33 -2.25
C PHE A 253 1.06 -14.98 -1.47
N HIS A 254 1.75 -15.97 -2.07
CA HIS A 254 2.84 -16.67 -1.39
C HIS A 254 3.97 -15.75 -0.90
N GLY A 255 4.21 -14.62 -1.59
CA GLY A 255 5.19 -13.61 -1.19
C GLY A 255 4.69 -12.58 -0.17
N GLY A 256 3.43 -12.69 0.29
CA GLY A 256 2.83 -11.72 1.19
C GLY A 256 2.53 -10.35 0.53
N PRO A 257 2.49 -9.25 1.32
CA PRO A 257 2.13 -7.93 0.83
C PRO A 257 3.26 -7.29 0.00
N THR A 258 3.22 -7.44 -1.32
CA THR A 258 4.23 -6.86 -2.21
C THR A 258 3.92 -5.43 -2.67
N GLY A 259 2.70 -4.93 -2.46
CA GLY A 259 2.18 -3.71 -3.11
C GLY A 259 1.17 -3.97 -4.22
N ARG A 260 0.71 -5.22 -4.37
CA ARG A 260 -0.49 -5.56 -5.15
C ARG A 260 -1.73 -5.12 -4.40
N PHE A 261 -2.60 -4.35 -5.05
CA PHE A 261 -3.87 -3.88 -4.47
C PHE A 261 -4.94 -4.97 -4.50
N CYS A 262 -4.60 -6.15 -3.99
CA CYS A 262 -5.43 -7.34 -4.02
C CYS A 262 -5.12 -8.23 -2.81
N ASN A 263 -5.98 -9.21 -2.54
CA ASN A 263 -5.64 -10.29 -1.61
C ASN A 263 -4.54 -11.22 -2.13
N GLY A 264 -4.34 -11.29 -3.45
CA GLY A 264 -3.42 -12.25 -4.06
C GLY A 264 -2.86 -11.75 -5.38
N LYS A 265 -3.00 -12.57 -6.43
CA LYS A 265 -2.57 -12.25 -7.80
C LYS A 265 -3.46 -11.21 -8.48
N THR A 266 -2.83 -10.31 -9.24
CA THR A 266 -3.50 -9.34 -10.14
C THR A 266 -3.82 -9.99 -11.49
N ILE A 267 -4.53 -9.27 -12.36
CA ILE A 267 -4.87 -9.74 -13.72
C ILE A 267 -3.60 -10.09 -14.51
N ILE A 268 -2.54 -9.29 -14.33
CA ILE A 268 -1.27 -9.48 -15.03
C ILE A 268 -0.53 -10.71 -14.55
N ASP A 269 -0.58 -11.01 -13.25
CA ASP A 269 0.06 -12.21 -12.70
C ASP A 269 -0.59 -13.48 -13.28
N PHE A 270 -1.92 -13.52 -13.33
CA PHE A 270 -2.65 -14.64 -13.95
C PHE A 270 -2.44 -14.70 -15.46
N LEU A 271 -2.35 -13.55 -16.14
CA LEU A 271 -2.03 -13.52 -17.56
C LEU A 271 -0.62 -14.05 -17.80
N GLY A 272 0.36 -13.70 -16.96
CA GLY A 272 1.72 -14.25 -16.99
C GLY A 272 1.72 -15.77 -16.84
N ASP A 273 1.00 -16.31 -15.85
CA ASP A 273 0.84 -17.76 -15.65
C ASP A 273 0.30 -18.44 -16.93
N LEU A 274 -0.75 -17.88 -17.55
CA LEU A 274 -1.36 -18.41 -18.78
C LEU A 274 -0.45 -18.33 -20.01
N LEU A 275 0.52 -17.41 -20.00
CA LEU A 275 1.52 -17.22 -21.05
C LEU A 275 2.79 -18.04 -20.84
N GLY A 276 2.96 -18.65 -19.65
CA GLY A 276 4.17 -19.37 -19.26
C GLY A 276 5.32 -18.45 -18.87
N LEU A 277 5.02 -17.23 -18.41
CA LEU A 277 6.01 -16.25 -17.96
C LEU A 277 6.16 -16.29 -16.42
N PRO A 278 7.34 -15.98 -15.87
CA PRO A 278 7.50 -15.78 -14.44
C PRO A 278 6.73 -14.54 -13.96
N LEU A 279 6.64 -14.38 -12.64
CA LEU A 279 6.16 -13.14 -12.05
C LEU A 279 7.08 -11.98 -12.46
N LEU A 280 6.50 -10.95 -13.05
CA LEU A 280 7.25 -9.78 -13.48
C LEU A 280 7.76 -8.99 -12.26
N PRO A 281 9.03 -8.54 -12.26
CA PRO A 281 9.55 -7.64 -11.24
C PRO A 281 8.90 -6.26 -11.36
N ALA A 282 8.84 -5.54 -10.25
CA ALA A 282 8.52 -4.11 -10.27
C ALA A 282 9.70 -3.34 -10.87
N PHE A 283 9.44 -2.27 -11.63
CA PHE A 283 10.51 -1.42 -12.17
C PHE A 283 11.48 -0.94 -11.09
N THR A 284 11.01 -0.61 -9.88
CA THR A 284 11.88 -0.19 -8.78
C THR A 284 12.86 -1.26 -8.30
N GLU A 285 12.60 -2.54 -8.58
CA GLU A 285 13.49 -3.66 -8.22
C GLU A 285 14.64 -3.81 -9.23
N THR A 286 14.49 -3.24 -10.44
CA THR A 286 15.52 -3.30 -11.50
C THR A 286 16.77 -2.48 -11.20
N PHE A 287 16.69 -1.52 -10.28
CA PHE A 287 17.80 -0.61 -9.97
C PHE A 287 19.06 -1.32 -9.42
N GLY A 288 18.90 -2.51 -8.85
CA GLY A 288 20.01 -3.32 -8.36
C GLY A 288 20.71 -4.15 -9.43
N GLY A 289 20.12 -4.33 -10.62
CA GLY A 289 20.66 -5.17 -11.69
C GLY A 289 20.63 -6.68 -11.40
N GLU A 290 20.03 -7.11 -10.29
CA GLU A 290 19.98 -8.52 -9.86
C GLU A 290 18.71 -9.27 -10.32
N VAL A 291 17.75 -8.55 -10.92
CA VAL A 291 16.49 -9.12 -11.40
C VAL A 291 16.53 -9.34 -12.91
N ASP A 292 15.92 -10.43 -13.35
CA ASP A 292 15.74 -10.70 -14.77
C ASP A 292 14.74 -9.70 -15.37
N ILE A 293 15.20 -8.96 -16.37
CA ILE A 293 14.40 -8.00 -17.15
C ILE A 293 14.09 -8.51 -18.56
N GLU A 294 14.69 -9.64 -18.98
CA GLU A 294 14.48 -10.23 -20.31
C GLU A 294 13.08 -10.81 -20.44
N THR A 295 12.48 -11.31 -19.36
CA THR A 295 11.09 -11.82 -19.36
C THR A 295 10.05 -10.71 -19.19
N GLY A 296 10.49 -9.46 -19.02
CA GLY A 296 9.66 -8.27 -18.96
C GLY A 296 9.62 -7.62 -17.58
N VAL A 297 9.03 -6.43 -17.52
CA VAL A 297 9.01 -5.58 -16.30
C VAL A 297 7.66 -4.90 -16.18
N ASN A 298 7.22 -4.72 -14.93
CA ASN A 298 6.00 -4.00 -14.60
C ASN A 298 6.31 -2.57 -14.14
N TYR A 299 5.82 -1.58 -14.89
CA TYR A 299 5.99 -0.15 -14.66
C TYR A 299 4.75 0.50 -14.02
N ALA A 300 3.68 -0.25 -13.79
CA ALA A 300 2.43 0.28 -13.29
C ALA A 300 2.60 0.95 -11.92
N SER A 301 1.88 2.04 -11.69
CA SER A 301 1.98 2.82 -10.46
C SER A 301 0.61 3.19 -9.95
N ALA A 302 0.31 2.82 -8.70
CA ALA A 302 -0.96 3.17 -8.09
C ALA A 302 -1.23 4.68 -8.07
N ALA A 303 -2.52 5.03 -8.20
CA ALA A 303 -3.03 6.38 -8.42
C ALA A 303 -2.71 7.01 -9.79
N ALA A 304 -1.89 6.39 -10.64
CA ALA A 304 -1.57 6.95 -11.95
C ALA A 304 -2.79 7.03 -12.88
N GLY A 305 -2.91 8.14 -13.58
CA GLY A 305 -3.81 8.32 -14.72
C GLY A 305 -3.05 8.61 -16.01
N ILE A 306 -3.79 8.78 -17.09
CA ILE A 306 -3.31 9.22 -18.40
C ILE A 306 -2.86 10.68 -18.32
N LEU A 307 -3.56 11.52 -17.54
CA LEU A 307 -3.15 12.89 -17.26
C LEU A 307 -2.08 12.92 -16.17
N GLU A 308 -1.15 13.88 -16.28
CA GLU A 308 -0.12 14.08 -15.27
C GLU A 308 -0.75 14.42 -13.92
N GLU A 309 -1.74 15.32 -13.89
CA GLU A 309 -2.36 15.78 -12.65
C GLU A 309 -3.21 14.72 -11.92
N SER A 310 -3.63 13.65 -12.61
CA SER A 310 -4.49 12.62 -12.02
C SER A 310 -3.79 11.91 -10.86
N GLY A 311 -4.50 11.78 -9.74
CA GLY A 311 -3.99 11.08 -8.55
C GLY A 311 -3.00 11.87 -7.68
N LEU A 312 -2.68 13.13 -8.00
CA LEU A 312 -1.77 13.95 -7.19
C LEU A 312 -2.25 14.12 -5.73
N ASN A 313 -3.55 14.09 -5.49
CA ASN A 313 -4.13 14.13 -4.15
C ASN A 313 -3.71 12.95 -3.25
N LEU A 314 -3.14 11.89 -3.82
CA LEU A 314 -2.63 10.72 -3.09
C LEU A 314 -1.10 10.75 -2.91
N GLY A 315 -0.41 11.78 -3.42
CA GLY A 315 1.04 11.95 -3.31
C GLY A 315 1.81 11.50 -4.55
N ASP A 316 3.04 11.04 -4.35
CA ASP A 316 3.94 10.64 -5.43
C ASP A 316 3.40 9.40 -6.19
N ARG A 317 3.58 9.40 -7.51
CA ARG A 317 3.20 8.34 -8.45
C ARG A 317 4.01 8.47 -9.73
N PHE A 318 4.27 7.36 -10.42
CA PHE A 318 4.79 7.41 -11.79
C PHE A 318 3.61 7.64 -12.75
N SER A 319 3.52 8.83 -13.35
CA SER A 319 2.51 9.13 -14.36
C SER A 319 2.70 8.29 -15.62
N LEU A 320 1.72 8.25 -16.52
CA LEU A 320 1.85 7.50 -17.78
C LEU A 320 3.13 7.85 -18.55
N THR A 321 3.45 9.14 -18.65
CA THR A 321 4.68 9.60 -19.30
C THR A 321 5.92 9.04 -18.59
N GLN A 322 5.97 9.11 -17.26
CA GLN A 322 7.08 8.57 -16.49
C GLN A 322 7.20 7.05 -16.62
N GLN A 323 6.09 6.32 -16.71
CA GLN A 323 6.11 4.87 -16.93
C GLN A 323 6.67 4.51 -18.32
N VAL A 324 6.38 5.30 -19.35
CA VAL A 324 6.97 5.13 -20.69
C VAL A 324 8.48 5.46 -20.67
N GLU A 325 8.90 6.47 -19.92
CA GLU A 325 10.33 6.78 -19.72
C GLU A 325 11.05 5.66 -18.96
N ASN A 326 10.43 5.10 -17.92
CA ASN A 326 10.96 3.97 -17.16
C ASN A 326 11.13 2.73 -18.06
N PHE A 327 10.18 2.50 -18.97
CA PHE A 327 10.32 1.48 -20.02
C PHE A 327 11.50 1.75 -20.94
N LYS A 328 11.67 2.99 -21.42
CA LYS A 328 12.82 3.37 -22.27
C LYS A 328 14.15 3.16 -21.53
N SER A 329 14.23 3.46 -20.23
CA SER A 329 15.42 3.17 -19.41
C SER A 329 15.72 1.68 -19.29
N THR A 330 14.70 0.82 -19.21
CA THR A 330 14.90 -0.64 -19.20
C THR A 330 15.35 -1.15 -20.57
N LEU A 331 14.84 -0.54 -21.64
CA LEU A 331 15.29 -0.84 -22.99
C LEU A 331 16.79 -0.55 -23.17
N ASP A 332 17.29 0.57 -22.61
CA ASP A 332 18.72 0.89 -22.62
C ASP A 332 19.56 -0.16 -21.87
N GLN A 333 19.00 -0.76 -20.80
CA GLN A 333 19.66 -1.86 -20.10
C GLN A 333 19.72 -3.14 -20.95
N LEU A 334 18.60 -3.50 -21.61
CA LEU A 334 18.54 -4.66 -22.51
C LEU A 334 19.51 -4.51 -23.69
N GLN A 335 19.70 -3.29 -24.22
CA GLN A 335 20.69 -3.02 -25.28
C GLN A 335 22.13 -3.34 -24.88
N ASN A 336 22.45 -3.35 -23.59
CA ASN A 336 23.77 -3.75 -23.10
C ASN A 336 23.92 -5.26 -22.94
N GLN A 337 22.81 -6.02 -22.95
CA GLN A 337 22.78 -7.48 -22.74
C GLN A 337 22.66 -8.26 -24.06
N MET A 338 22.03 -7.68 -25.08
CA MET A 338 21.83 -8.31 -26.38
C MET A 338 22.10 -7.35 -27.53
N ASP A 339 22.51 -7.89 -28.68
CA ASP A 339 22.69 -7.09 -29.88
C ASP A 339 21.38 -6.50 -30.41
N GLN A 340 21.50 -5.53 -31.32
CA GLN A 340 20.36 -4.79 -31.85
C GLN A 340 19.38 -5.67 -32.66
N GLU A 341 19.86 -6.71 -33.33
CA GLU A 341 18.98 -7.57 -34.12
C GLU A 341 18.14 -8.47 -33.19
N MET A 342 18.79 -9.10 -32.21
CA MET A 342 18.13 -9.89 -31.16
C MET A 342 17.14 -9.04 -30.37
N LEU A 343 17.50 -7.82 -29.98
CA LEU A 343 16.61 -6.92 -29.25
C LEU A 343 15.35 -6.58 -30.07
N ASN A 344 15.54 -6.22 -31.34
CA ASN A 344 14.41 -5.93 -32.22
C ASN A 344 13.49 -7.14 -32.42
N GLN A 345 14.07 -8.34 -32.58
CA GLN A 345 13.28 -9.57 -32.67
C GLN A 345 12.57 -9.89 -31.36
N HIS A 346 13.21 -9.65 -30.21
CA HIS A 346 12.65 -9.81 -28.89
C HIS A 346 11.44 -8.89 -28.71
N LEU A 347 11.61 -7.58 -28.84
CA LEU A 347 10.53 -6.59 -28.70
C LEU A 347 9.37 -6.79 -29.67
N ARG A 348 9.66 -7.19 -30.92
CA ARG A 348 8.63 -7.48 -31.92
C ARG A 348 7.71 -8.62 -31.48
N LYS A 349 8.27 -9.60 -30.75
CA LYS A 349 7.54 -10.77 -30.24
C LYS A 349 6.94 -10.53 -28.86
N SER A 350 7.47 -9.61 -28.06
CA SER A 350 7.00 -9.31 -26.70
C SER A 350 5.62 -8.63 -26.68
N LEU A 351 4.89 -8.83 -25.58
CA LEU A 351 3.58 -8.23 -25.32
C LEU A 351 3.71 -6.97 -24.47
N LEU A 352 3.08 -5.87 -24.88
CA LEU A 352 2.82 -4.74 -23.98
C LEU A 352 1.35 -4.77 -23.54
N VAL A 353 1.12 -4.78 -22.23
CA VAL A 353 -0.22 -4.64 -21.64
C VAL A 353 -0.34 -3.26 -21.00
N THR A 354 -1.46 -2.60 -21.26
CA THR A 354 -1.76 -1.29 -20.68
C THR A 354 -3.11 -1.32 -19.97
N ASN A 355 -3.13 -0.90 -18.70
CA ASN A 355 -4.34 -0.78 -17.88
C ASN A 355 -4.28 0.51 -17.08
N ILE A 356 -4.77 1.60 -17.67
CA ILE A 356 -4.74 2.94 -17.10
C ILE A 356 -5.95 3.74 -17.57
N GLY A 357 -6.38 4.72 -16.77
CA GLY A 357 -7.49 5.60 -17.10
C GLY A 357 -8.52 5.73 -15.98
N SER A 358 -8.60 4.74 -15.09
CA SER A 358 -9.56 4.74 -13.99
C SER A 358 -9.39 5.98 -13.11
N ASN A 359 -8.14 6.32 -12.76
CA ASN A 359 -7.80 7.46 -11.90
C ASN A 359 -8.11 8.82 -12.53
N ASP A 360 -8.13 8.95 -13.86
CA ASP A 360 -8.57 10.18 -14.53
C ASP A 360 -10.04 10.48 -14.27
N TYR A 361 -10.82 9.47 -13.89
CA TYR A 361 -12.19 9.66 -13.44
C TYR A 361 -12.26 9.74 -11.92
N ILE A 362 -11.84 8.70 -11.18
CA ILE A 362 -12.10 8.64 -9.72
C ILE A 362 -11.22 9.58 -8.89
N ASN A 363 -10.02 9.91 -9.38
CA ASN A 363 -9.05 10.78 -8.73
C ASN A 363 -8.75 12.03 -9.58
N ASN A 364 -9.73 12.46 -10.40
CA ASN A 364 -9.70 13.70 -11.17
C ASN A 364 -11.14 14.16 -11.55
N TYR A 365 -11.71 13.67 -12.67
CA TYR A 365 -12.99 14.19 -13.21
C TYR A 365 -14.19 14.10 -12.26
N LEU A 366 -14.28 13.05 -11.45
CA LEU A 366 -15.38 12.83 -10.49
C LEU A 366 -15.05 13.38 -9.10
N MET A 367 -14.06 14.26 -9.00
CA MET A 367 -13.59 14.87 -7.75
C MET A 367 -13.50 16.42 -7.86
N PRO A 368 -14.65 17.10 -8.08
CA PRO A 368 -14.72 18.54 -8.35
C PRO A 368 -14.25 19.44 -7.19
N SER A 369 -14.15 18.89 -5.98
CA SER A 369 -13.63 19.62 -4.81
C SER A 369 -12.11 19.81 -4.83
N ILE A 370 -11.39 19.03 -5.65
CA ILE A 370 -9.93 19.07 -5.76
C ILE A 370 -9.50 19.47 -7.18
N TYR A 371 -10.22 18.98 -8.21
CA TYR A 371 -9.86 19.20 -9.61
C TYR A 371 -10.95 19.98 -10.35
N SER A 372 -10.56 20.88 -11.26
CA SER A 372 -11.50 21.68 -12.06
C SER A 372 -11.97 20.98 -13.34
N SER A 373 -11.50 19.78 -13.63
CA SER A 373 -11.70 19.08 -14.91
C SER A 373 -13.16 18.90 -15.29
N SER A 374 -14.06 18.56 -14.36
CA SER A 374 -15.50 18.46 -14.63
C SER A 374 -16.17 19.81 -14.89
N SER A 375 -15.60 20.90 -14.39
CA SER A 375 -16.07 22.26 -14.64
C SER A 375 -15.54 22.81 -15.98
N THR A 376 -14.37 22.34 -16.41
CA THR A 376 -13.70 22.76 -17.65
C THR A 376 -14.16 21.95 -18.86
N TYR A 377 -14.39 20.64 -18.71
CA TYR A 377 -14.64 19.73 -19.82
C TYR A 377 -15.99 19.01 -19.70
N THR A 378 -16.72 18.94 -20.80
CA THR A 378 -17.83 17.99 -20.94
C THR A 378 -17.31 16.55 -20.94
N PRO A 379 -18.15 15.53 -20.66
CA PRO A 379 -17.71 14.13 -20.68
C PRO A 379 -17.05 13.71 -22.00
N GLU A 380 -17.59 14.19 -23.12
CA GLU A 380 -17.03 13.94 -24.46
C GLU A 380 -15.68 14.63 -24.64
N ALA A 381 -15.57 15.92 -24.30
CA ALA A 381 -14.32 16.67 -24.39
C ALA A 381 -13.22 16.04 -23.53
N PHE A 382 -13.56 15.65 -22.30
CA PHE A 382 -12.62 15.00 -21.38
C PHE A 382 -12.15 13.65 -21.91
N ALA A 383 -13.07 12.78 -22.34
CA ALA A 383 -12.70 11.48 -22.89
C ALA A 383 -11.77 11.60 -24.10
N ASN A 384 -11.92 12.65 -24.93
CA ASN A 384 -11.02 12.84 -26.07
C ASN A 384 -9.75 13.64 -25.82
N LEU A 385 -9.67 14.40 -24.74
CA LEU A 385 -8.39 14.78 -24.14
C LEU A 385 -7.58 13.53 -23.72
N LEU A 386 -8.21 12.59 -22.99
CA LEU A 386 -7.55 11.37 -22.53
C LEU A 386 -7.06 10.51 -23.70
N ILE A 387 -7.93 10.23 -24.67
CA ILE A 387 -7.59 9.40 -25.83
C ILE A 387 -6.46 10.01 -26.67
N ASN A 388 -6.44 11.34 -26.85
CA ASN A 388 -5.37 11.99 -27.61
C ASN A 388 -4.00 11.85 -26.92
N LYS A 389 -3.95 12.06 -25.59
CA LYS A 389 -2.72 11.88 -24.81
C LYS A 389 -2.29 10.41 -24.79
N TYR A 390 -3.25 9.51 -24.62
CA TYR A 390 -3.00 8.08 -24.60
C TYR A 390 -2.45 7.58 -25.95
N ALA A 391 -3.05 7.99 -27.06
CA ALA A 391 -2.57 7.65 -28.41
C ALA A 391 -1.14 8.11 -28.65
N GLY A 392 -0.77 9.30 -28.14
CA GLY A 392 0.61 9.79 -28.20
C GLY A 392 1.60 8.86 -27.51
N GLN A 393 1.30 8.42 -26.28
CA GLN A 393 2.15 7.52 -25.51
C GLN A 393 2.24 6.11 -26.12
N ILE A 394 1.12 5.57 -26.64
CA ILE A 394 1.14 4.28 -27.36
C ILE A 394 1.99 4.38 -28.64
N THR A 395 1.95 5.51 -29.34
CA THR A 395 2.78 5.76 -30.52
C THR A 395 4.27 5.81 -30.15
N GLU A 396 4.62 6.44 -29.03
CA GLU A 396 5.99 6.44 -28.51
C GLU A 396 6.50 5.03 -28.19
N LEU A 397 5.67 4.20 -27.57
CA LEU A 397 6.00 2.80 -27.29
C LEU A 397 6.17 1.98 -28.58
N TYR A 398 5.32 2.19 -29.58
CA TYR A 398 5.47 1.54 -30.90
C TYR A 398 6.79 1.89 -31.58
N LYS A 399 7.25 3.14 -31.47
CA LYS A 399 8.54 3.58 -32.04
C LYS A 399 9.75 2.85 -31.45
N THR A 400 9.62 2.26 -30.26
CA THR A 400 10.70 1.50 -29.62
C THR A 400 10.95 0.11 -30.23
N GLY A 401 10.04 -0.40 -31.06
CA GLY A 401 10.15 -1.74 -31.66
C GLY A 401 9.04 -2.71 -31.25
N LEU A 402 8.27 -2.38 -30.22
CA LEU A 402 7.09 -3.16 -29.81
C LEU A 402 6.06 -3.25 -30.94
N ARG A 403 5.47 -4.43 -31.12
CA ARG A 403 4.44 -4.68 -32.15
C ARG A 403 3.16 -5.31 -31.63
N LYS A 404 3.09 -5.77 -30.38
CA LYS A 404 1.91 -6.47 -29.84
C LYS A 404 1.39 -5.74 -28.60
N PHE A 405 0.19 -5.20 -28.69
CA PHE A 405 -0.38 -4.30 -27.69
C PHE A 405 -1.76 -4.78 -27.23
N LEU A 406 -1.92 -4.96 -25.92
CA LEU A 406 -3.22 -5.12 -25.27
C LEU A 406 -3.58 -3.84 -24.52
N LEU A 407 -4.59 -3.13 -25.02
CA LEU A 407 -5.11 -1.90 -24.45
C LEU A 407 -6.40 -2.17 -23.68
N ALA A 408 -6.31 -2.27 -22.35
CA ALA A 408 -7.46 -2.55 -21.51
C ALA A 408 -8.36 -1.31 -21.37
N GLY A 409 -9.66 -1.50 -21.58
CA GLY A 409 -10.68 -0.52 -21.26
C GLY A 409 -10.91 -0.41 -19.75
N ILE A 410 -11.59 0.66 -19.35
CA ILE A 410 -11.91 0.96 -17.95
C ILE A 410 -13.15 0.16 -17.54
N GLY A 411 -13.13 -0.45 -16.35
CA GLY A 411 -14.28 -1.14 -15.77
C GLY A 411 -15.45 -0.20 -15.42
N PRO A 412 -16.60 -0.73 -14.99
CA PRO A 412 -17.76 0.08 -14.60
C PRO A 412 -17.53 0.76 -13.24
N LEU A 413 -16.90 1.94 -13.26
CA LEU A 413 -16.53 2.68 -12.04
C LEU A 413 -17.75 3.00 -11.15
N GLY A 414 -18.94 3.16 -11.72
CA GLY A 414 -20.18 3.37 -10.95
C GLY A 414 -20.62 2.16 -10.12
N CYS A 415 -20.00 0.99 -10.32
CA CYS A 415 -20.26 -0.22 -9.56
C CYS A 415 -19.26 -0.45 -8.42
N ILE A 416 -18.17 0.33 -8.34
CA ILE A 416 -17.15 0.10 -7.30
C ILE A 416 -17.67 0.53 -5.93
N PRO A 417 -17.26 -0.15 -4.84
CA PRO A 417 -17.80 0.11 -3.51
C PRO A 417 -17.67 1.58 -3.07
N ASN A 418 -16.57 2.26 -3.41
CA ASN A 418 -16.39 3.68 -3.11
C ASN A 418 -17.47 4.58 -3.72
N GLN A 419 -17.86 4.33 -4.97
CA GLN A 419 -18.89 5.13 -5.64
C GLN A 419 -20.28 4.81 -5.06
N LEU A 420 -20.54 3.53 -4.76
CA LEU A 420 -21.79 3.11 -4.11
C LEU A 420 -21.94 3.71 -2.69
N ALA A 421 -20.83 3.84 -1.95
CA ALA A 421 -20.81 4.42 -0.62
C ALA A 421 -21.22 5.90 -0.61
N LYS A 422 -20.93 6.67 -1.68
CA LYS A 422 -21.30 8.10 -1.81
C LYS A 422 -22.81 8.36 -1.84
N GLY A 423 -23.66 7.33 -1.89
CA GLY A 423 -25.10 7.46 -1.63
C GLY A 423 -25.97 7.87 -2.82
N PHE A 424 -25.39 8.05 -4.01
CA PHE A 424 -26.14 8.38 -5.23
C PHE A 424 -26.74 7.16 -5.94
N ALA A 425 -26.38 5.94 -5.53
CA ALA A 425 -26.82 4.71 -6.16
C ALA A 425 -28.14 4.18 -5.54
N PRO A 426 -29.14 3.76 -6.35
CA PRO A 426 -30.24 2.96 -5.84
C PRO A 426 -29.73 1.65 -5.22
N PRO A 427 -30.41 1.10 -4.19
CA PRO A 427 -30.00 -0.16 -3.58
C PRO A 427 -29.81 -1.28 -4.62
N GLY A 428 -28.63 -1.91 -4.61
CA GLY A 428 -28.29 -3.02 -5.52
C GLY A 428 -28.03 -2.63 -6.97
N LYS A 429 -27.92 -1.34 -7.30
CA LYS A 429 -27.61 -0.87 -8.67
C LYS A 429 -26.34 -0.02 -8.71
N CYS A 430 -25.66 -0.03 -9.84
CA CYS A 430 -24.54 0.86 -10.11
C CYS A 430 -25.01 2.29 -10.43
N ILE A 431 -24.12 3.26 -10.29
CA ILE A 431 -24.38 4.66 -10.66
C ILE A 431 -24.24 4.84 -12.17
N THR A 432 -25.37 4.92 -12.87
CA THR A 432 -25.43 5.05 -14.34
C THR A 432 -24.65 6.27 -14.84
N ALA A 433 -24.83 7.43 -14.20
CA ALA A 433 -24.16 8.66 -14.63
C ALA A 433 -22.62 8.54 -14.64
N VAL A 434 -22.03 7.81 -13.69
CA VAL A 434 -20.58 7.56 -13.65
C VAL A 434 -20.18 6.62 -14.79
N ASN A 435 -20.94 5.54 -15.00
CA ASN A 435 -20.68 4.57 -16.04
C ASN A 435 -20.82 5.16 -17.46
N ASP A 436 -21.79 6.05 -17.68
CA ASP A 436 -22.00 6.71 -18.96
C ASP A 436 -20.79 7.54 -19.39
N VAL A 437 -20.21 8.29 -18.45
CA VAL A 437 -19.02 9.12 -18.67
C VAL A 437 -17.80 8.25 -19.03
N VAL A 438 -17.60 7.13 -18.32
CA VAL A 438 -16.49 6.19 -18.57
C VAL A 438 -16.66 5.46 -19.91
N GLN A 439 -17.89 5.11 -20.28
CA GLN A 439 -18.20 4.42 -21.52
C GLN A 439 -17.81 5.22 -22.77
N VAL A 440 -17.85 6.56 -22.70
CA VAL A 440 -17.37 7.42 -23.79
C VAL A 440 -15.89 7.13 -24.09
N PHE A 441 -15.04 7.04 -23.06
CA PHE A 441 -13.63 6.71 -23.24
C PHE A 441 -13.44 5.32 -23.83
N ASN A 442 -14.13 4.30 -23.31
CA ASN A 442 -14.01 2.93 -23.81
C ASN A 442 -14.40 2.80 -25.30
N ARG A 443 -15.47 3.48 -25.73
CA ARG A 443 -15.85 3.52 -27.16
C ARG A 443 -14.75 4.15 -28.01
N ARG A 444 -14.20 5.28 -27.56
CA ARG A 444 -13.11 5.98 -28.26
C ARG A 444 -11.80 5.20 -28.26
N LEU A 445 -11.50 4.45 -27.20
CA LEU A 445 -10.34 3.56 -27.12
C LEU A 445 -10.47 2.42 -28.13
N LYS A 446 -11.65 1.81 -28.26
CA LYS A 446 -11.90 0.81 -29.30
C LYS A 446 -11.69 1.41 -30.70
N THR A 447 -12.22 2.61 -30.97
CA THR A 447 -11.98 3.32 -32.24
C THR A 447 -10.49 3.62 -32.46
N LEU A 448 -9.75 3.99 -31.42
CA LEU A 448 -8.30 4.19 -31.51
C LEU A 448 -7.59 2.89 -31.90
N VAL A 449 -7.99 1.74 -31.36
CA VAL A 449 -7.45 0.43 -31.77
C VAL A 449 -7.71 0.15 -33.26
N ASP A 450 -8.91 0.46 -33.75
CA ASP A 450 -9.23 0.34 -35.18
C ASP A 450 -8.31 1.26 -36.03
N GLN A 451 -8.09 2.51 -35.59
CA GLN A 451 -7.20 3.47 -36.26
C GLN A 451 -5.72 3.04 -36.23
N LEU A 452 -5.22 2.55 -35.09
CA LEU A 452 -3.83 2.09 -34.95
C LEU A 452 -3.56 0.88 -35.84
N ASN A 453 -4.48 -0.10 -35.87
CA ASN A 453 -4.34 -1.25 -36.77
C ASN A 453 -4.40 -0.86 -38.25
N ALA A 454 -5.18 0.17 -38.62
CA ALA A 454 -5.19 0.68 -39.98
C ALA A 454 -3.88 1.41 -40.33
N ASN A 455 -3.38 2.27 -39.44
CA ASN A 455 -2.17 3.06 -39.66
C ASN A 455 -0.88 2.21 -39.67
N TYR A 456 -0.86 1.10 -38.93
CA TYR A 456 0.29 0.21 -38.80
C TYR A 456 0.02 -1.18 -39.40
N THR A 457 -0.81 -1.22 -40.45
CA THR A 457 -1.23 -2.44 -41.14
C THR A 457 -0.04 -3.36 -41.43
N ASN A 458 -0.16 -4.64 -41.06
CA ASN A 458 0.85 -5.70 -41.21
C ASN A 458 2.16 -5.51 -40.43
N ASN A 459 2.32 -4.45 -39.64
CA ASN A 459 3.51 -4.24 -38.82
C ASN A 459 3.25 -4.50 -37.33
N ALA A 460 2.10 -4.05 -36.81
CA ALA A 460 1.72 -4.21 -35.41
C ALA A 460 0.28 -4.72 -35.25
N ILE A 461 0.00 -5.29 -34.08
CA ILE A 461 -1.30 -5.79 -33.67
C ILE A 461 -1.70 -5.08 -32.38
N PHE A 462 -2.80 -4.33 -32.45
CA PHE A 462 -3.42 -3.68 -31.30
C PHE A 462 -4.74 -4.39 -30.98
N VAL A 463 -4.94 -4.73 -29.70
CA VAL A 463 -6.16 -5.37 -29.20
C VAL A 463 -6.74 -4.53 -28.08
N TYR A 464 -8.04 -4.25 -28.17
CA TYR A 464 -8.86 -3.70 -27.11
C TYR A 464 -9.32 -4.81 -26.16
N GLY A 465 -8.96 -4.70 -24.88
CA GLY A 465 -9.51 -5.54 -23.81
C GLY A 465 -10.79 -4.91 -23.25
N ASN A 466 -11.94 -5.53 -23.47
CA ASN A 466 -13.24 -5.02 -23.00
C ASN A 466 -13.49 -5.36 -21.53
N THR A 467 -12.70 -4.78 -20.63
CA THR A 467 -12.83 -4.95 -19.18
C THR A 467 -14.23 -4.60 -18.69
N TYR A 468 -14.84 -3.54 -19.24
CA TYR A 468 -16.20 -3.15 -18.88
C TYR A 468 -17.21 -4.26 -19.15
N GLY A 469 -17.23 -4.79 -20.38
CA GLY A 469 -18.15 -5.87 -20.77
C GLY A 469 -17.93 -7.11 -19.92
N ALA A 470 -16.66 -7.50 -19.72
CA ALA A 470 -16.31 -8.64 -18.89
C ALA A 470 -16.79 -8.48 -17.43
N PHE A 471 -16.67 -7.28 -16.86
CA PHE A 471 -17.16 -6.95 -15.52
C PHE A 471 -18.70 -7.01 -15.46
N THR A 472 -19.39 -6.40 -16.42
CA THR A 472 -20.86 -6.39 -16.45
C THR A 472 -21.45 -7.79 -16.64
N ASP A 473 -20.78 -8.66 -17.39
CA ASP A 473 -21.19 -10.07 -17.53
C ASP A 473 -21.16 -10.79 -16.18
N ILE A 474 -20.10 -10.55 -15.39
CA ILE A 474 -19.92 -11.13 -14.05
C ILE A 474 -20.99 -10.59 -13.10
N LEU A 475 -21.25 -9.27 -13.12
CA LEU A 475 -22.29 -8.67 -12.29
C LEU A 475 -23.70 -9.15 -12.65
N SER A 476 -23.93 -9.49 -13.91
CA SER A 476 -25.22 -10.01 -14.38
C SER A 476 -25.41 -11.50 -14.03
N ASN A 477 -24.31 -12.27 -13.96
CA ASN A 477 -24.32 -13.70 -13.68
C ASN A 477 -23.29 -14.08 -12.59
N PRO A 478 -23.39 -13.54 -11.37
CA PRO A 478 -22.33 -13.70 -10.36
C PRO A 478 -22.19 -15.15 -9.88
N LYS A 479 -23.31 -15.86 -9.73
CA LYS A 479 -23.34 -17.23 -9.24
C LYS A 479 -22.62 -18.21 -10.18
N THR A 480 -22.69 -17.99 -11.50
CA THR A 480 -21.97 -18.84 -12.46
C THR A 480 -20.45 -18.66 -12.39
N CYS A 481 -20.02 -17.53 -11.81
CA CYS A 481 -18.61 -17.20 -11.60
C CYS A 481 -18.16 -17.44 -10.16
N GLY A 482 -19.02 -17.99 -9.29
CA GLY A 482 -18.70 -18.25 -7.88
C GLY A 482 -18.85 -17.04 -6.94
N PHE A 483 -19.30 -15.88 -7.44
CA PHE A 483 -19.47 -14.68 -6.61
C PHE A 483 -20.84 -14.64 -5.93
N GLN A 484 -20.83 -14.25 -4.66
CA GLN A 484 -22.02 -13.97 -3.85
C GLN A 484 -22.15 -12.49 -3.50
N VAL A 485 -21.01 -11.79 -3.40
CA VAL A 485 -20.95 -10.40 -2.94
C VAL A 485 -20.34 -9.51 -4.01
N MET A 486 -21.15 -8.60 -4.54
CA MET A 486 -20.77 -7.70 -5.65
C MET A 486 -20.82 -6.22 -5.30
N ASP A 487 -21.47 -5.86 -4.19
CA ASP A 487 -21.78 -4.48 -3.85
C ASP A 487 -20.79 -3.87 -2.85
N ARG A 488 -19.88 -4.66 -2.27
CA ARG A 488 -18.99 -4.23 -1.19
C ARG A 488 -17.63 -4.90 -1.25
N GLY A 489 -16.63 -4.22 -0.71
CA GLY A 489 -15.29 -4.79 -0.50
C GLY A 489 -15.30 -5.93 0.52
N CYS A 490 -14.37 -6.86 0.39
CA CYS A 490 -14.06 -7.86 1.41
C CYS A 490 -13.39 -7.21 2.64
N CYS A 491 -12.48 -6.27 2.40
CA CYS A 491 -11.82 -5.41 3.36
C CYS A 491 -12.25 -3.93 3.17
N GLY A 492 -12.21 -3.13 4.23
CA GLY A 492 -12.61 -1.71 4.21
C GLY A 492 -13.60 -1.36 5.31
N ILE A 493 -13.89 -0.07 5.45
CA ILE A 493 -14.74 0.48 6.53
C ILE A 493 -15.88 1.31 5.92
N GLY A 494 -16.98 1.41 6.67
CA GLY A 494 -18.12 2.23 6.31
C GLY A 494 -19.08 1.55 5.35
N LYS A 495 -19.96 2.35 4.73
CA LYS A 495 -20.97 1.86 3.78
C LYS A 495 -20.30 1.13 2.62
N ASN A 496 -20.84 -0.04 2.26
CA ASN A 496 -20.30 -0.93 1.23
C ASN A 496 -18.82 -1.31 1.44
N LYS A 497 -18.25 -1.13 2.65
CA LYS A 497 -16.79 -1.18 2.88
C LYS A 497 -15.99 -0.32 1.88
N GLY A 498 -16.59 0.77 1.42
CA GLY A 498 -16.09 1.61 0.32
C GLY A 498 -15.75 3.05 0.71
N GLU A 499 -16.13 3.51 1.91
CA GLU A 499 -15.82 4.87 2.37
C GLU A 499 -14.34 5.03 2.68
N ILE A 500 -13.77 4.03 3.35
CA ILE A 500 -12.34 3.95 3.65
C ILE A 500 -11.86 2.59 3.13
N THR A 501 -10.81 2.62 2.32
CA THR A 501 -10.17 1.41 1.80
C THR A 501 -9.58 0.54 2.92
N CYS A 502 -9.05 -0.62 2.57
CA CYS A 502 -8.46 -1.55 3.53
C CYS A 502 -7.31 -0.89 4.31
N LEU A 503 -7.43 -0.81 5.64
CA LEU A 503 -6.39 -0.26 6.52
C LEU A 503 -5.45 -1.37 7.00
N PRO A 504 -4.21 -1.02 7.41
CA PRO A 504 -3.28 -1.98 8.01
C PRO A 504 -3.93 -2.81 9.11
N PHE A 505 -3.75 -4.12 9.05
CA PHE A 505 -4.27 -5.11 10.01
C PHE A 505 -5.80 -5.17 10.14
N SER A 506 -6.53 -4.62 9.17
CA SER A 506 -7.98 -4.82 9.07
C SER A 506 -8.29 -6.31 8.92
N ILE A 507 -9.37 -6.78 9.54
CA ILE A 507 -9.84 -8.16 9.38
C ILE A 507 -10.65 -8.25 8.08
N PRO A 508 -10.17 -8.98 7.05
CA PRO A 508 -10.92 -9.15 5.82
C PRO A 508 -12.09 -10.14 6.03
N CYS A 509 -12.96 -10.25 5.02
CA CYS A 509 -13.98 -11.29 4.98
C CYS A 509 -13.37 -12.72 5.02
N SER A 510 -14.16 -13.69 5.50
CA SER A 510 -13.71 -15.07 5.69
C SER A 510 -13.47 -15.80 4.37
N ASN A 511 -14.43 -15.76 3.44
CA ASN A 511 -14.29 -16.34 2.11
C ASN A 511 -14.10 -15.23 1.06
N ARG A 512 -12.87 -15.09 0.56
CA ARG A 512 -12.48 -14.03 -0.37
C ARG A 512 -12.89 -14.33 -1.82
N ASP A 513 -13.05 -15.60 -2.17
CA ASP A 513 -13.37 -16.02 -3.54
C ASP A 513 -14.84 -15.75 -3.91
N GLU A 514 -15.70 -15.53 -2.91
CA GLU A 514 -17.10 -15.16 -3.11
C GLU A 514 -17.29 -13.66 -3.36
N TYR A 515 -16.24 -12.85 -3.22
CA TYR A 515 -16.30 -11.38 -3.35
C TYR A 515 -15.71 -10.94 -4.70
N VAL A 516 -16.41 -10.03 -5.38
CA VAL A 516 -15.88 -9.34 -6.57
C VAL A 516 -14.78 -8.36 -6.18
N PHE A 517 -15.02 -7.58 -5.11
CA PHE A 517 -14.14 -6.49 -4.68
C PHE A 517 -13.35 -6.88 -3.43
N TRP A 518 -12.04 -6.66 -3.49
CA TRP A 518 -11.15 -6.79 -2.34
C TRP A 518 -11.31 -5.62 -1.38
N ASP A 519 -11.28 -4.39 -1.90
CA ASP A 519 -11.42 -3.16 -1.12
C ASP A 519 -12.40 -2.16 -1.76
N ALA A 520 -12.28 -0.88 -1.43
CA ALA A 520 -13.14 0.20 -1.92
C ALA A 520 -13.11 0.39 -3.46
N TYR A 521 -12.04 -0.06 -4.13
CA TYR A 521 -11.80 0.17 -5.56
C TYR A 521 -11.41 -1.11 -6.30
N HIS A 522 -10.63 -1.97 -5.66
CA HIS A 522 -9.89 -3.03 -6.35
C HIS A 522 -10.59 -4.39 -6.27
N PRO A 523 -10.46 -5.22 -7.32
CA PRO A 523 -11.01 -6.57 -7.35
C PRO A 523 -10.22 -7.58 -6.52
N THR A 524 -10.86 -8.70 -6.18
CA THR A 524 -10.20 -9.88 -5.60
C THR A 524 -9.40 -10.66 -6.63
N GLN A 525 -8.52 -11.56 -6.18
CA GLN A 525 -7.77 -12.42 -7.10
C GLN A 525 -8.70 -13.35 -7.89
N ALA A 526 -9.80 -13.81 -7.29
CA ALA A 526 -10.78 -14.67 -7.95
C ALA A 526 -11.41 -13.95 -9.15
N PHE A 527 -11.73 -12.66 -9.00
CA PHE A 527 -12.16 -11.82 -10.10
C PHE A 527 -11.06 -11.63 -11.15
N ASN A 528 -9.84 -11.33 -10.71
CA ASN A 528 -8.70 -11.12 -11.61
C ASN A 528 -8.40 -12.34 -12.49
N GLN A 529 -8.51 -13.55 -11.94
CA GLN A 529 -8.32 -14.80 -12.67
C GLN A 529 -9.30 -14.93 -13.84
N ILE A 530 -10.59 -14.63 -13.61
CA ILE A 530 -11.62 -14.71 -14.65
C ILE A 530 -11.39 -13.68 -15.75
N ILE A 531 -11.01 -12.45 -15.39
CA ILE A 531 -10.71 -11.40 -16.36
C ILE A 531 -9.47 -11.76 -17.19
N ALA A 532 -8.41 -12.29 -16.55
CA ALA A 532 -7.22 -12.77 -17.26
C ALA A 532 -7.57 -13.88 -18.24
N GLN A 533 -8.40 -14.85 -17.84
CA GLN A 533 -8.86 -15.92 -18.73
C GLN A 533 -9.67 -15.38 -19.92
N LYS A 534 -10.58 -14.42 -19.69
CA LYS A 534 -11.35 -13.75 -20.74
C LYS A 534 -10.43 -12.98 -21.70
N ALA A 535 -9.39 -12.32 -21.20
CA ALA A 535 -8.41 -11.64 -22.06
C ALA A 535 -7.56 -12.63 -22.88
N TYR A 536 -7.18 -13.75 -22.26
CA TYR A 536 -6.33 -14.76 -22.86
C TYR A 536 -7.01 -15.51 -24.01
N SER A 537 -8.19 -16.09 -23.76
CA SER A 537 -8.87 -16.98 -24.70
C SER A 537 -10.36 -16.68 -24.89
N GLY A 538 -10.83 -15.53 -24.43
CA GLY A 538 -12.23 -15.16 -24.52
C GLY A 538 -12.69 -14.83 -25.94
N PRO A 539 -14.01 -14.66 -26.12
CA PRO A 539 -14.61 -14.28 -27.41
C PRO A 539 -14.28 -12.83 -27.78
N GLN A 540 -14.65 -12.44 -29.00
CA GLN A 540 -14.41 -11.09 -29.51
C GLN A 540 -15.10 -9.97 -28.69
N SER A 541 -16.16 -10.31 -27.94
CA SER A 541 -16.80 -9.39 -26.99
C SER A 541 -15.94 -9.08 -25.76
N ALA A 542 -14.99 -9.94 -25.41
CA ALA A 542 -14.03 -9.74 -24.32
C ALA A 542 -12.72 -9.10 -24.82
N CYS A 543 -12.23 -9.50 -25.99
CA CYS A 543 -11.05 -8.91 -26.63
C CYS A 543 -11.27 -8.71 -28.12
N TYR A 544 -11.00 -7.50 -28.62
CA TYR A 544 -11.26 -7.13 -30.01
C TYR A 544 -9.99 -6.58 -30.68
N PRO A 545 -9.65 -6.96 -31.93
CA PRO A 545 -10.40 -7.88 -32.79
C PRO A 545 -10.13 -9.37 -32.50
N ILE A 546 -9.05 -9.69 -31.79
CA ILE A 546 -8.61 -11.04 -31.43
C ILE A 546 -8.21 -11.08 -29.95
N ASN A 547 -8.13 -12.28 -29.36
CA ASN A 547 -7.63 -12.45 -27.98
C ASN A 547 -6.10 -12.61 -27.92
N VAL A 548 -5.54 -12.60 -26.70
CA VAL A 548 -4.07 -12.64 -26.50
C VAL A 548 -3.48 -13.95 -27.01
N LYS A 549 -4.17 -15.08 -26.85
CA LYS A 549 -3.71 -16.38 -27.38
C LYS A 549 -3.60 -16.36 -28.91
N GLN A 550 -4.58 -15.78 -29.61
CA GLN A 550 -4.54 -15.61 -31.07
C GLN A 550 -3.46 -14.61 -31.50
N MET A 551 -3.21 -13.56 -30.70
CA MET A 551 -2.14 -12.60 -30.94
C MET A 551 -0.74 -13.25 -30.81
N ALA A 552 -0.58 -14.22 -29.89
CA ALA A 552 0.69 -14.95 -29.75
C ALA A 552 1.06 -15.73 -31.02
N GLN A 553 0.06 -16.24 -31.74
CA GLN A 553 0.21 -17.09 -32.93
C GLN A 553 0.52 -16.31 -34.22
N ARG A 554 0.49 -14.98 -34.18
CA ARG A 554 0.81 -14.07 -35.30
C ARG A 554 2.11 -13.35 -35.04
#